data_AF-A0A177QHV4-F1
#
_entry.id   AF-A0A177QHV4-F1
#
_cell.length_a   1.000
_cell.length_b   1.000
_cell.length_c   1.000
_cell.angle_alpha   90.00
_cell.angle_beta   90.00
_cell.angle_gamma   90.00
#
_symmetry.space_group_name_H-M   'P 1'
#
loop_
_entity.id
_entity.type
_entity.pdbx_description
1 polymer ?
#
loop_
_entity_poly.entity_id
_entity_poly.type
_entity_poly.pdbx_seq_one_letter_code
_entity_poly.pdbx_strand_id
1 'polypeptide(L)'
;MSNPQPLFDTLENFSETNHATKNYIQSLTVPLAEKEFNLCSEFLKSYANSADTFTAYRREVERLLHWSWLIAKKPLKELNRNDIRDYLHFVNEPPKPWITTKTVSRFIA
;
A
#
# COMPACT_ATOMS: atom_id res chain seq x y z
N MET A 1 -2.89 16.54 5.66
CA MET A 1 -2.93 15.07 5.52
C MET A 1 -1.95 14.70 4.42
N SER A 2 -1.03 13.77 4.66
CA SER A 2 -0.08 13.32 3.64
C SER A 2 -0.82 12.50 2.59
N ASN A 3 -0.63 12.84 1.31
CA ASN A 3 -1.28 12.13 0.20
C ASN A 3 -0.57 10.78 -0.03
N PRO A 4 -1.30 9.64 -0.12
CA PRO A 4 -0.68 8.34 -0.37
C PRO A 4 0.14 8.35 -1.66
N GLN A 5 1.35 7.79 -1.60
CA GLN A 5 2.27 7.67 -2.73
C GLN A 5 2.28 6.24 -3.26
N PRO A 6 2.54 6.02 -4.56
CA PRO A 6 2.73 4.68 -5.13
C PRO A 6 3.75 3.85 -4.33
N LEU A 7 3.39 2.60 -3.97
CA LEU A 7 4.30 1.66 -3.29
C LEU A 7 4.75 0.53 -4.21
N PHE A 8 3.80 -0.08 -4.94
CA PHE A 8 4.06 -1.26 -5.75
C PHE A 8 3.69 -1.03 -7.21
N ASP A 9 4.67 -1.19 -8.10
CA ASP A 9 4.50 -1.03 -9.55
C ASP A 9 3.83 -2.25 -10.19
N THR A 10 3.68 -2.24 -11.51
CA THR A 10 3.19 -3.38 -12.27
C THR A 10 4.16 -4.56 -12.17
N LEU A 11 3.68 -5.75 -12.53
CA LEU A 11 4.45 -6.98 -12.44
C LEU A 11 5.73 -6.91 -13.29
N GLU A 12 5.63 -6.27 -14.46
CA GLU A 12 6.73 -6.09 -15.41
C GLU A 12 7.84 -5.19 -14.86
N ASN A 13 7.51 -4.26 -13.96
CA ASN A 13 8.43 -3.28 -13.39
C ASN A 13 8.69 -3.51 -11.88
N PHE A 14 8.43 -4.72 -11.38
CA PHE A 14 8.53 -5.05 -9.94
C PHE A 14 9.96 -5.39 -9.47
N SER A 15 10.98 -5.15 -10.30
CA SER A 15 12.36 -5.62 -10.05
C SER A 15 13.05 -4.87 -8.92
N GLU A 16 12.88 -3.54 -8.85
CA GLU A 16 13.57 -2.70 -7.86
C GLU A 16 12.64 -1.63 -7.26
N THR A 17 12.83 -1.36 -5.96
CA THR A 17 12.13 -0.26 -5.29
C THR A 17 12.75 1.07 -5.71
N ASN A 18 11.96 1.93 -6.34
CA ASN A 18 12.45 3.24 -6.75
C ASN A 18 12.80 4.14 -5.53
N HIS A 19 13.69 5.10 -5.76
CA HIS A 19 14.16 6.02 -4.70
C HIS A 19 13.02 6.86 -4.08
N ALA A 20 12.00 7.23 -4.85
CA ALA A 20 10.89 8.04 -4.35
C ALA A 20 10.05 7.27 -3.33
N THR A 21 9.73 6.00 -3.61
CA THR A 21 9.03 5.08 -2.70
C THR A 21 9.85 4.85 -1.44
N LYS A 22 11.17 4.65 -1.56
CA LYS A 22 12.06 4.51 -0.40
C LYS A 22 12.05 5.75 0.49
N ASN A 23 12.24 6.94 -0.08
CA ASN A 23 12.21 8.21 0.64
C ASN A 23 10.85 8.44 1.31
N TYR A 24 9.75 8.11 0.62
CA TYR A 24 8.41 8.20 1.18
C TYR A 24 8.26 7.30 2.40
N ILE A 25 8.65 6.02 2.31
CA ILE A 25 8.57 5.08 3.44
C ILE A 25 9.41 5.57 4.63
N GLN A 26 10.61 6.09 4.36
CA GLN A 26 11.50 6.64 5.40
C GLN A 26 10.94 7.93 6.05
N SER A 27 10.07 8.66 5.35
CA SER A 27 9.39 9.84 5.91
C SER A 27 8.23 9.49 6.83
N LEU A 28 7.79 8.22 6.85
CA LEU A 28 6.69 7.78 7.71
C LEU A 28 7.16 7.66 9.16
N THR A 29 6.29 8.07 10.09
CA THR A 29 6.55 7.96 11.54
C THR A 29 6.27 6.56 12.10
N VAL A 30 5.83 5.61 11.26
CA VAL A 30 5.40 4.29 11.69
C VAL A 30 6.62 3.38 11.84
N PRO A 31 6.84 2.76 13.01
CA PRO A 31 7.93 1.83 13.19
C PRO A 31 7.74 0.62 12.26
N LEU A 32 8.85 0.10 11.73
CA LEU A 32 8.87 -1.07 10.84
C LEU A 32 8.27 -0.88 9.44
N ALA A 33 7.87 0.32 9.03
CA ALA A 33 7.27 0.55 7.70
C ALA A 33 8.13 0.00 6.54
N GLU A 34 9.46 0.18 6.60
CA GLU A 34 10.40 -0.39 5.62
C GLU A 34 10.41 -1.92 5.63
N LYS A 35 10.38 -2.53 6.82
CA LYS A 35 10.31 -3.99 6.94
C LYS A 35 8.99 -4.55 6.40
N GLU A 36 7.87 -3.89 6.71
CA GLU A 36 6.54 -4.27 6.23
C GLU A 36 6.43 -4.13 4.72
N PHE A 37 6.95 -3.04 4.16
CA PHE A 37 7.07 -2.87 2.72
C PHE A 37 7.82 -4.04 2.07
N ASN A 38 8.98 -4.42 2.62
CA ASN A 38 9.77 -5.53 2.08
C ASN A 38 9.02 -6.87 2.17
N LEU A 39 8.36 -7.15 3.30
CA LEU A 39 7.55 -8.38 3.47
C LEU A 39 6.39 -8.43 2.47
N CYS A 40 5.70 -7.30 2.28
CA CYS A 40 4.63 -7.17 1.29
C CYS A 40 5.15 -7.33 -0.15
N SER A 41 6.34 -6.81 -0.45
CA SER A 41 6.99 -7.00 -1.75
C SER A 41 7.27 -8.47 -2.04
N GLU A 42 7.84 -9.21 -1.06
CA GLU A 42 8.09 -10.65 -1.22
C GLU A 42 6.80 -11.47 -1.32
N PHE A 43 5.76 -11.09 -0.56
CA PHE A 43 4.43 -11.68 -0.71
C PHE A 43 3.89 -11.49 -2.14
N LEU A 44 3.98 -10.29 -2.70
CA LEU A 44 3.52 -10.03 -4.06
C LEU A 44 4.32 -10.81 -5.12
N LYS A 45 5.65 -10.91 -4.97
CA LYS A 45 6.50 -11.72 -5.86
C LYS A 45 6.08 -13.20 -5.90
N SER A 46 5.57 -13.72 -4.80
CA SER A 46 5.08 -15.11 -4.73
C SER A 46 3.91 -15.38 -5.68
N TYR A 47 3.21 -14.34 -6.15
CA TYR A 47 2.11 -14.42 -7.10
C TYR A 47 2.48 -13.91 -8.51
N ALA A 48 3.76 -13.75 -8.81
CA ALA A 48 4.25 -13.30 -10.13
C ALA A 48 3.79 -14.20 -11.29
N ASN A 49 3.47 -15.47 -11.03
CA ASN A 49 2.98 -16.42 -12.05
C ASN A 49 1.52 -16.20 -12.46
N SER A 50 0.79 -15.30 -11.80
CA SER A 50 -0.60 -14.96 -12.12
C SER A 50 -0.77 -13.45 -12.12
N ALA A 51 -0.72 -12.84 -13.31
CA ALA A 51 -0.81 -11.39 -13.47
C ALA A 51 -2.11 -10.80 -12.87
N ASP A 52 -3.22 -11.51 -13.00
CA ASP A 52 -4.50 -11.10 -12.42
C ASP A 52 -4.48 -11.16 -10.89
N THR A 53 -3.96 -12.25 -10.31
CA THR A 53 -3.83 -12.39 -8.85
C THR A 53 -2.86 -11.35 -8.30
N PHE A 54 -1.71 -11.16 -8.94
CA PHE A 54 -0.75 -10.13 -8.57
C PHE A 54 -1.41 -8.75 -8.58
N THR A 55 -2.14 -8.40 -9.64
CA THR A 55 -2.80 -7.09 -9.75
C THR A 55 -3.84 -6.88 -8.66
N ALA A 56 -4.67 -7.89 -8.38
CA ALA A 56 -5.67 -7.83 -7.32
C ALA A 56 -5.01 -7.66 -5.94
N TYR A 57 -3.99 -8.48 -5.64
CA TYR A 57 -3.31 -8.45 -4.35
C TYR A 57 -2.50 -7.17 -4.17
N ARG A 58 -1.81 -6.71 -5.21
CA ARG A 58 -1.06 -5.45 -5.19
C ARG A 58 -1.95 -4.28 -4.80
N ARG A 59 -3.13 -4.17 -5.40
CA ARG A 59 -4.09 -3.09 -5.11
C ARG A 59 -4.52 -3.13 -3.64
N GLU A 60 -4.82 -4.33 -3.12
CA GLU A 60 -5.36 -4.45 -1.78
C GLU A 60 -4.28 -4.33 -0.68
N VAL A 61 -3.10 -4.90 -0.91
CA VAL A 61 -1.94 -4.73 -0.02
C VAL A 61 -1.54 -3.25 0.05
N GLU A 62 -1.47 -2.55 -1.08
CA GLU A 62 -1.16 -1.11 -1.07
C GLU A 62 -2.21 -0.28 -0.32
N ARG A 63 -3.50 -0.59 -0.51
CA ARG A 63 -4.58 0.08 0.21
C ARG A 63 -4.48 -0.14 1.72
N LEU A 64 -4.25 -1.38 2.14
CA LEU A 64 -4.12 -1.74 3.55
C LEU A 64 -2.91 -1.06 4.19
N LEU A 65 -1.74 -1.06 3.53
CA LEU A 65 -0.55 -0.36 4.03
C LEU A 65 -0.80 1.13 4.19
N HIS A 66 -1.42 1.76 3.20
CA HIS A 66 -1.76 3.17 3.27
C HIS A 66 -2.74 3.49 4.40
N TRP A 67 -3.78 2.68 4.57
CA TRP A 67 -4.70 2.86 5.68
C TRP A 67 -4.00 2.68 7.02
N SER A 68 -3.20 1.61 7.17
CA SER A 68 -2.45 1.31 8.39
C SER A 68 -1.49 2.44 8.76
N TRP A 69 -0.71 2.93 7.79
CA TRP A 69 0.34 3.91 8.06
C TRP A 69 -0.16 5.35 8.12
N LEU A 70 -1.13 5.72 7.29
CA LEU A 70 -1.60 7.10 7.17
C LEU A 70 -2.79 7.42 8.07
N ILE A 71 -3.65 6.43 8.33
CA ILE A 71 -4.90 6.62 9.07
C ILE A 71 -4.78 5.99 10.46
N ALA A 72 -4.54 4.69 10.55
CA ALA A 72 -4.44 3.99 11.83
C ALA A 72 -3.16 4.34 12.60
N LYS A 73 -2.11 4.81 11.90
CA LYS A 73 -0.78 5.14 12.43
C LYS A 73 -0.13 3.96 13.16
N LYS A 74 -0.33 2.74 12.65
CA LYS A 74 0.13 1.50 13.25
C LYS A 74 0.88 0.63 12.24
N PRO A 75 1.86 -0.18 12.69
CA PRO A 75 2.34 -1.30 11.90
C PRO A 75 1.23 -2.36 11.76
N LEU A 76 1.25 -3.11 10.66
CA LEU A 76 0.31 -4.19 10.34
C LEU A 76 0.19 -5.21 11.48
N LYS A 77 1.29 -5.53 12.15
CA LYS A 77 1.31 -6.52 13.25
C LYS A 77 0.50 -6.07 14.47
N GLU A 78 0.28 -4.76 14.63
CA GLU A 78 -0.48 -4.19 15.75
C GLU A 78 -1.97 -4.01 15.44
N LEU A 79 -2.40 -4.30 14.21
CA LEU A 79 -3.80 -4.24 13.84
C LEU A 79 -4.59 -5.31 14.58
N ASN A 80 -5.58 -4.86 15.34
CA ASN A 80 -6.51 -5.74 16.05
C ASN A 80 -7.88 -5.79 15.34
N ARG A 81 -8.82 -6.56 15.91
CA ARG A 81 -10.16 -6.72 15.35
C ARG A 81 -10.92 -5.41 15.12
N ASN A 82 -10.75 -4.42 16.00
CA ASN A 82 -11.39 -3.12 15.84
C ASN A 82 -10.75 -2.34 14.69
N ASP A 83 -9.42 -2.38 14.57
CA ASP A 83 -8.74 -1.76 13.44
C ASP A 83 -9.20 -2.37 12.10
N ILE A 84 -9.36 -3.69 12.04
CA ILE A 84 -9.90 -4.35 10.83
C ILE A 84 -11.34 -3.90 10.53
N ARG A 85 -12.18 -3.71 11.56
CA ARG A 85 -13.54 -3.17 11.34
C ARG A 85 -13.47 -1.76 10.76
N ASP A 86 -12.61 -0.91 11.29
CA ASP A 86 -12.45 0.47 10.85
C ASP A 86 -11.88 0.54 9.43
N TYR A 87 -10.97 -0.38 9.08
CA TYR A 87 -10.50 -0.57 7.70
C TYR A 87 -11.65 -0.94 6.75
N LEU A 88 -12.48 -1.92 7.12
CA LEU A 88 -13.62 -2.32 6.29
C LEU A 88 -14.65 -1.20 6.12
N HIS A 89 -14.87 -0.38 7.15
CA HIS A 89 -15.71 0.81 7.04
C HIS A 89 -15.09 1.82 6.09
N PHE A 90 -13.79 2.09 6.20
CA PHE A 90 -13.06 2.95 5.28
C PHE A 90 -13.11 2.47 3.81
N VAL A 91 -13.04 1.16 3.57
CA VAL A 91 -13.14 0.61 2.21
C VAL A 91 -14.54 0.79 1.63
N ASN A 92 -15.60 0.63 2.45
CA ASN A 92 -16.98 0.82 2.01
C ASN A 92 -17.32 2.30 1.80
N GLU A 93 -16.85 3.16 2.71
CA GLU A 93 -17.14 4.60 2.71
C GLU A 93 -15.83 5.40 2.79
N PRO A 94 -15.03 5.41 1.71
CA PRO A 94 -13.76 6.11 1.70
C PRO A 94 -13.97 7.62 1.79
N PRO A 95 -13.15 8.36 2.56
CA PRO A 95 -13.17 9.82 2.58
C PRO A 95 -12.93 10.39 1.18
N LYS A 96 -13.56 11.53 0.85
CA LYS A 96 -13.46 12.18 -0.47
C LYS A 96 -12.02 12.29 -1.03
N PRO A 97 -10.97 12.62 -0.24
CA PRO A 97 -9.60 12.68 -0.75
C PRO A 97 -9.03 11.35 -1.28
N TRP A 98 -9.62 10.21 -0.89
CA TRP A 98 -9.21 8.87 -1.32
C TRP A 98 -10.00 8.36 -2.53
N ILE A 99 -10.94 9.17 -3.02
CA ILE A 99 -11.73 8.87 -4.21
C ILE A 99 -11.10 9.62 -5.39
N THR A 100 -10.50 8.89 -6.33
CA THR A 100 -10.12 9.48 -7.62
C THR A 100 -11.24 9.30 -8.64
N THR A 101 -11.57 10.36 -9.36
CA THR A 101 -12.51 10.32 -10.49
C THR A 101 -11.81 10.04 -11.83
N LYS A 102 -10.48 9.91 -11.82
CA LYS A 102 -9.65 9.66 -13.00
C LYS A 102 -8.65 8.55 -12.74
N THR A 103 -8.48 7.67 -13.71
CA THR A 103 -7.38 6.71 -13.75
C THR A 103 -6.11 7.47 -14.15
N VAL A 104 -5.14 7.54 -13.24
CA VAL A 104 -3.83 8.15 -13.50
C VAL A 104 -2.74 7.10 -13.27
N SER A 105 -1.72 7.10 -14.12
CA SER A 105 -0.52 6.31 -13.84
C SER A 105 0.08 6.82 -12.53
N ARG A 106 0.26 5.91 -11.58
CA ARG A 106 0.80 6.27 -10.26
C ARG A 106 2.32 6.22 -10.21
N PHE A 107 2.96 5.51 -11.14
CA PHE A 107 4.40 5.57 -11.36
C PHE A 107 4.67 6.47 -12.57
N ILE A 108 5.57 7.45 -12.38
CA ILE A 108 6.04 8.32 -13.46
C ILE A 108 7.24 7.58 -14.07
N ALA A 109 7.14 7.25 -15.36
CA ALA A 109 8.24 6.70 -16.15
C ALA A 109 9.31 7.76 -16.42
#